data_AF-A0A5E4IKP5-F1
#
_entry.id   AF-A0A5E4IKP5-F1
#
_cell.length_a   1.000
_cell.length_b   1.000
_cell.length_c   1.000
_cell.angle_alpha   90.00
_cell.angle_beta   90.00
_cell.angle_gamma   90.00
#
_symmetry.space_group_name_H-M   'P 1'
#
loop_
_entity.id
_entity.type
_entity.pdbx_description
1 polymer ?
#
loop_
_entity_poly.entity_id
_entity_poly.type
_entity_poly.pdbx_seq_one_letter_code
_entity_poly.pdbx_strand_id
1 'polypeptide(L)'
;MMSWLLAASVSLVPVGVDVGLEPHEQTELILWLIAAGVSLVPLVIFSISYNRVRSPKLLITTVAFFLFFIKALILSMKLFIPNYVDEIWWAVAAVLDIMIISLIAYSLGRKS
;
A
#
# COMPACT_ATOMS: atom_id res chain seq x y z
N MET A 1 20.60 -38.04 10.78
CA MET A 1 19.50 -37.29 11.43
C MET A 1 20.06 -35.95 11.90
N MET A 2 19.41 -34.86 11.46
CA MET A 2 19.54 -33.47 11.92
C MET A 2 20.95 -32.83 12.05
N SER A 3 21.45 -32.21 10.96
CA SER A 3 22.47 -31.14 11.08
C SER A 3 22.26 -29.95 10.14
N TRP A 4 21.17 -29.91 9.36
CA TRP A 4 20.90 -28.84 8.39
C TRP A 4 19.86 -27.80 8.84
N LEU A 5 19.35 -27.89 10.07
CA LEU A 5 18.31 -26.99 10.59
C LEU A 5 18.81 -25.76 11.35
N LEU A 6 20.12 -25.45 11.31
CA LEU A 6 20.71 -24.33 12.06
C LEU A 6 21.32 -23.21 11.21
N ALA A 7 21.16 -23.22 9.88
CA ALA A 7 21.66 -22.16 9.01
C ALA A 7 20.61 -21.10 8.62
N ALA A 8 19.40 -21.16 9.19
CA ALA A 8 18.30 -20.25 8.88
C ALA A 8 18.08 -19.15 9.94
N SER A 9 19.07 -18.85 10.78
CA SER A 9 19.13 -17.52 11.41
C SER A 9 19.60 -16.53 10.34
N VAL A 10 18.74 -16.27 9.37
CA VAL A 10 18.79 -15.04 8.58
C VAL A 10 18.64 -13.93 9.61
N SER A 11 19.79 -13.41 10.04
CA SER A 11 19.90 -12.27 10.91
C SER A 11 19.12 -11.15 10.24
N LEU A 12 17.95 -10.81 10.79
CA LEU A 12 17.18 -9.61 10.50
C LEU A 12 17.93 -8.37 11.04
N VAL A 13 19.23 -8.29 10.77
CA VAL A 13 19.93 -7.02 10.82
C VAL A 13 19.45 -6.30 9.58
N PRO A 14 18.71 -5.18 9.69
CA PRO A 14 18.50 -4.35 8.53
C PRO A 14 19.90 -3.96 8.08
N VAL A 15 20.30 -4.44 6.91
CA VAL A 15 21.43 -3.88 6.19
C VAL A 15 21.06 -2.41 6.08
N GLY A 16 21.68 -1.60 6.94
CA GLY A 16 21.58 -0.16 6.92
C GLY A 16 22.15 0.26 5.58
N VAL A 17 21.29 0.31 4.58
CA VAL A 17 21.52 1.12 3.41
C VAL A 17 21.56 2.52 4.00
N ASP A 18 22.77 3.08 4.16
CA ASP A 18 23.00 4.48 4.52
C ASP A 18 22.48 5.36 3.37
N VAL A 19 21.16 5.35 3.18
CA VAL A 19 20.43 6.42 2.53
C VAL A 19 20.37 7.48 3.61
N GLY A 20 21.03 8.62 3.41
CA GLY A 20 21.15 9.72 4.40
C GLY A 20 19.82 10.40 4.75
N LEU A 21 18.85 9.61 5.18
CA LEU A 21 17.51 9.96 5.64
C LEU A 21 17.48 9.79 7.16
N GLU A 22 16.75 10.65 7.84
CA GLU A 22 16.57 10.51 9.28
C GLU A 22 15.80 9.20 9.60
N PRO A 23 16.08 8.54 10.74
CA PRO A 23 15.51 7.24 11.08
C PRO A 23 13.97 7.25 11.14
N HIS A 24 13.36 8.41 11.37
CA HIS A 24 11.91 8.58 11.39
C HIS A 24 11.30 8.46 9.97
N GLU A 25 11.94 9.03 8.95
CA GLU A 25 11.47 8.96 7.56
C GLU A 25 11.57 7.54 7.00
N GLN A 26 12.68 6.85 7.30
CA GLN A 26 12.85 5.46 6.87
C GLN A 26 11.74 4.54 7.41
N THR A 27 11.38 4.73 8.68
CA THR A 27 10.31 3.96 9.32
C THR A 27 8.96 4.23 8.65
N GLU A 28 8.64 5.49 8.35
CA GLU A 28 7.39 5.85 7.68
C GLU A 28 7.27 5.20 6.30
N LEU A 29 8.35 5.22 5.52
CA LEU A 29 8.36 4.64 4.18
C LEU A 29 8.21 3.12 4.19
N ILE A 30 8.82 2.44 5.17
CA ILE A 30 8.63 1.00 5.37
C ILE A 30 7.18 0.69 5.72
N LEU A 31 6.54 1.52 6.56
CA LEU A 31 5.12 1.38 6.86
C LEU A 31 4.25 1.54 5.60
N TRP A 32 4.57 2.48 4.72
CA TRP A 32 3.88 2.63 3.42
C TRP A 32 4.05 1.40 2.52
N LEU A 33 5.24 0.80 2.50
CA LEU A 33 5.49 -0.43 1.74
C LEU A 33 4.69 -1.62 2.29
N ILE A 34 4.63 -1.76 3.62
CA ILE A 34 3.79 -2.78 4.28
C ILE A 34 2.31 -2.52 3.97
N ALA A 35 1.86 -1.26 4.03
CA ALA A 35 0.49 -0.89 3.70
C ALA A 35 0.13 -1.24 2.24
N ALA A 36 1.06 -1.04 1.29
CA ALA A 36 0.90 -1.47 -0.09
C ALA A 36 0.69 -3.00 -0.17
N GLY A 37 1.53 -3.78 0.52
CA GLY A 37 1.39 -5.24 0.58
C GLY A 37 0.06 -5.69 1.18
N VAL A 38 -0.35 -5.12 2.31
CA VAL A 38 -1.61 -5.46 2.98
C VAL A 38 -2.83 -5.11 2.12
N SER A 39 -2.79 -3.99 1.40
CA SER A 39 -3.90 -3.55 0.54
C SER A 39 -4.18 -4.47 -0.65
N LEU A 40 -3.21 -5.31 -1.02
CA LEU A 40 -3.34 -6.29 -2.10
C LEU A 40 -4.35 -7.39 -1.75
N VAL A 41 -4.47 -7.74 -0.46
CA VAL A 41 -5.42 -8.74 0.04
C VAL A 41 -6.88 -8.36 -0.23
N PRO A 42 -7.39 -7.21 0.25
CA PRO A 42 -8.77 -6.81 -0.05
C PRO A 42 -8.96 -6.60 -1.56
N LEU A 43 -7.96 -6.07 -2.27
CA LEU A 43 -8.04 -5.86 -3.71
C LEU A 43 -8.33 -7.16 -4.48
N VAL A 44 -7.62 -8.24 -4.15
CA VAL A 44 -7.85 -9.57 -4.73
C VAL A 44 -9.22 -10.11 -4.34
N ILE A 45 -9.58 -10.04 -3.06
CA ILE A 45 -10.87 -10.55 -2.56
C ILE A 45 -12.06 -9.84 -3.23
N PHE A 46 -12.03 -8.51 -3.31
CA PHE A 46 -13.10 -7.73 -3.94
C PHE A 46 -13.14 -7.93 -5.45
N SER A 47 -11.98 -8.06 -6.11
CA SER A 47 -11.91 -8.37 -7.55
C SER A 47 -12.54 -9.74 -7.87
N ILE A 48 -12.21 -10.78 -7.10
CA ILE A 48 -12.83 -12.11 -7.24
C ILE A 48 -14.33 -12.04 -6.97
N SER A 49 -14.73 -11.33 -5.92
CA SER A 49 -16.14 -11.18 -5.53
C SER A 49 -16.95 -10.44 -6.60
N TYR A 50 -16.36 -9.42 -7.25
CA TYR A 50 -16.98 -8.67 -8.34
C TYR A 50 -17.23 -9.56 -9.56
N ASN A 51 -16.28 -10.43 -9.93
CA ASN A 51 -16.48 -11.38 -11.02
C ASN A 51 -17.67 -12.32 -10.78
N ARG A 52 -17.99 -12.63 -9.51
CA ARG A 52 -19.07 -13.55 -9.15
C ARG A 52 -20.44 -12.87 -9.01
N VAL A 53 -20.50 -11.66 -8.43
CA VAL A 53 -21.77 -11.03 -8.02
C VAL A 53 -22.06 -9.74 -8.82
N ARG A 54 -21.13 -9.25 -9.64
CA ARG A 54 -21.24 -8.04 -10.50
C ARG A 54 -22.02 -6.88 -9.87
N SER A 55 -21.79 -6.62 -8.59
CA SER A 55 -22.43 -5.52 -7.89
C SER A 55 -21.64 -4.23 -8.13
N PRO A 56 -22.31 -3.11 -8.45
CA PRO A 56 -21.64 -1.81 -8.61
C PRO A 56 -20.94 -1.36 -7.31
N LYS A 57 -21.43 -1.78 -6.14
CA LYS A 57 -20.78 -1.48 -4.85
C LYS A 57 -19.41 -2.15 -4.73
N LEU A 58 -19.32 -3.41 -5.16
CA LEU A 58 -18.07 -4.18 -5.17
C LEU A 58 -17.03 -3.58 -6.14
N LEU A 59 -17.50 -3.06 -7.29
CA LEU A 59 -16.61 -2.37 -8.23
C LEU A 59 -16.03 -1.10 -7.58
N ILE A 60 -16.88 -0.26 -6.99
CA ILE A 60 -16.44 1.00 -6.35
C ILE A 60 -15.44 0.73 -5.23
N THR A 61 -15.68 -0.27 -4.37
CA THR A 61 -14.74 -0.62 -3.31
C THR A 61 -13.43 -1.19 -3.87
N THR A 62 -13.48 -1.99 -4.94
CA THR A 62 -12.27 -2.50 -5.60
C THR A 62 -11.42 -1.36 -6.15
N VAL A 63 -12.05 -0.36 -6.79
CA VAL A 63 -11.37 0.84 -7.28
C VAL A 63 -10.76 1.66 -6.14
N ALA A 64 -11.47 1.81 -5.02
CA ALA A 64 -10.95 2.52 -3.85
C ALA A 64 -9.69 1.83 -3.28
N PHE A 65 -9.71 0.50 -3.13
CA PHE A 65 -8.52 -0.26 -2.68
C PHE A 65 -7.37 -0.21 -3.69
N PHE A 66 -7.68 -0.19 -4.99
CA PHE A 66 -6.65 -0.03 -6.03
C PHE A 66 -6.00 1.36 -6.00
N LEU A 67 -6.77 2.43 -5.79
CA LEU A 67 -6.22 3.77 -5.60
C LEU A 67 -5.36 3.86 -4.33
N PHE A 68 -5.80 3.21 -3.24
CA PHE A 68 -5.01 3.12 -2.01
C PHE A 68 -3.67 2.38 -2.23
N PHE A 69 -3.70 1.29 -2.99
CA PHE A 69 -2.49 0.56 -3.38
C PHE A 69 -1.51 1.44 -4.19
N ILE A 70 -2.01 2.17 -5.19
CA ILE A 70 -1.19 3.11 -5.97
C ILE A 70 -0.59 4.18 -5.07
N LYS A 71 -1.38 4.77 -4.16
CA LYS A 71 -0.89 5.77 -3.20
C LYS A 71 0.27 5.21 -2.35
N ALA A 72 0.09 4.02 -1.79
CA ALA A 72 1.10 3.38 -0.94
C ALA A 72 2.38 3.04 -1.74
N LEU A 73 2.26 2.67 -3.02
CA LEU A 73 3.42 2.48 -3.91
C LEU A 73 4.14 3.80 -4.22
N ILE A 74 3.41 4.87 -4.52
CA ILE A 74 3.99 6.20 -4.79
C ILE A 74 4.79 6.68 -3.57
N LEU A 75 4.23 6.55 -2.37
CA LEU A 75 4.90 6.97 -1.13
C LEU A 75 6.11 6.09 -0.81
N SER A 76 6.00 4.77 -0.99
CA SER A 76 7.13 3.85 -0.76
C SER A 76 8.22 3.95 -1.83
N MET A 77 7.99 4.58 -2.99
CA MET A 77 9.03 4.79 -4.01
C MET A 77 10.21 5.63 -3.51
N LYS A 78 10.04 6.49 -2.49
CA LYS A 78 11.16 7.23 -1.85
C LYS A 78 12.27 6.29 -1.34
N LEU A 79 11.93 5.03 -0.99
CA LEU A 79 12.93 4.02 -0.58
C LEU A 79 13.86 3.60 -1.69
N PHE A 80 13.37 3.58 -2.93
CA PHE A 80 14.12 3.10 -4.09
C PHE A 80 14.78 4.26 -4.84
N ILE A 81 14.18 5.45 -4.80
CA ILE A 81 14.68 6.65 -5.47
C ILE A 81 14.62 7.82 -4.46
N PRO A 82 15.74 8.17 -3.81
CA PRO A 82 15.76 9.10 -2.67
C PRO A 82 15.34 10.55 -3.00
N ASN A 83 15.39 10.96 -4.28
CA ASN A 83 14.93 12.29 -4.75
C ASN A 83 13.53 12.24 -5.40
N TYR A 84 12.77 11.17 -5.21
CA TYR A 84 11.52 10.99 -5.96
C TYR A 84 10.33 11.70 -5.33
N VAL A 85 10.25 11.78 -4.00
CA VAL A 85 9.06 12.27 -3.29
C VAL A 85 9.29 13.68 -2.77
N ASP A 86 9.03 14.64 -3.65
CA ASP A 86 8.92 16.07 -3.32
C ASP A 86 7.47 16.45 -2.93
N GLU A 87 7.24 17.73 -2.60
CA GLU A 87 5.92 18.30 -2.25
C GLU A 87 4.80 17.92 -3.23
N ILE A 88 5.13 17.76 -4.51
CA ILE A 88 4.19 17.36 -5.57
C ILE A 88 3.59 15.97 -5.29
N TRP A 89 4.40 15.00 -4.88
CA TRP A 89 3.92 13.63 -4.66
C TRP A 89 3.11 13.50 -3.36
N TRP A 90 3.44 14.32 -2.35
CA TRP A 90 2.58 14.49 -1.17
C TRP A 90 1.21 15.06 -1.55
N ALA A 91 1.18 16.07 -2.43
CA ALA A 91 -0.08 16.63 -2.94
C ALA A 91 -0.89 15.58 -3.73
N VAL A 92 -0.23 14.80 -4.59
CA VAL A 92 -0.87 13.68 -5.32
C VAL A 92 -1.45 12.65 -4.35
N ALA A 93 -0.71 12.29 -3.29
CA ALA A 93 -1.18 11.37 -2.27
C ALA A 93 -2.43 11.90 -1.52
N ALA A 94 -2.47 13.21 -1.23
CA ALA A 94 -3.63 13.84 -0.60
C ALA A 94 -4.86 13.87 -1.53
N VAL A 95 -4.67 14.13 -2.83
CA VAL A 95 -5.76 14.06 -3.82
C VAL A 95 -6.32 12.63 -3.91
N LEU A 96 -5.45 11.62 -3.87
CA LEU A 96 -5.87 10.22 -3.84
C LEU A 96 -6.71 9.90 -2.60
N ASP A 97 -6.37 10.43 -1.42
CA ASP A 97 -7.20 10.25 -0.21
C ASP A 97 -8.60 10.81 -0.38
N ILE A 98 -8.72 12.03 -0.92
CA ILE A 98 -10.01 12.67 -1.16
C ILE A 98 -10.85 11.82 -2.13
N MET A 99 -10.24 11.28 -3.19
CA MET A 99 -10.90 10.39 -4.14
C MET A 99 -11.37 9.09 -3.48
N ILE A 100 -10.51 8.43 -2.69
CA ILE A 100 -10.82 7.18 -1.98
C ILE A 100 -11.99 7.40 -1.02
N ILE A 101 -11.93 8.44 -0.19
CA ILE A 101 -12.99 8.78 0.77
C ILE A 101 -14.29 9.08 0.04
N SER A 102 -14.25 9.84 -1.06
CA SER A 102 -15.43 10.17 -1.86
C SER A 102 -16.08 8.93 -2.50
N LEU A 103 -15.27 8.02 -3.03
CA LEU A 103 -15.74 6.75 -3.60
C LEU A 103 -16.40 5.86 -2.54
N ILE A 104 -15.77 5.75 -1.36
CA ILE A 104 -16.33 4.97 -0.24
C ILE A 104 -17.63 5.61 0.26
N ALA A 105 -17.65 6.92 0.47
CA ALA A 105 -18.83 7.66 0.89
C ALA A 105 -19.99 7.50 -0.10
N TYR A 106 -19.71 7.57 -1.41
CA TYR A 106 -20.69 7.32 -2.46
C TYR A 106 -21.22 5.87 -2.45
N SER A 107 -20.34 4.89 -2.26
CA SER A 107 -20.72 3.47 -2.17
C SER A 107 -21.67 3.19 -0.99
N LEU A 108 -21.42 3.84 0.15
CA LEU A 108 -22.23 3.74 1.37
C LEU A 108 -23.55 4.53 1.27
N GLY A 109 -23.51 5.73 0.69
CA GLY A 109 -24.68 6.61 0.55
C GLY A 109 -25.72 6.12 -0.46
N ARG A 110 -25.31 5.28 -1.42
CA ARG A 110 -26.23 4.66 -2.38
C ARG A 110 -27.02 3.54 -1.70
N LYS A 111 -28.18 3.89 -1.13
CA LYS A 111 -29.21 2.91 -0.73
C LYS A 111 -29.53 2.04 -1.95
N SER A 112 -29.32 0.74 -1.78
CA SER A 112 -29.82 -0.28 -2.72
C SER A 112 -31.28 -0.52 -2.45
#